data_AF-A0A7C3L3I6-F1
#
_entry.id   AF-A0A7C3L3I6-F1
#
_cell.length_a   1.000
_cell.length_b   1.000
_cell.length_c   1.000
_cell.angle_alpha   90.00
_cell.angle_beta   90.00
_cell.angle_gamma   90.00
#
_symmetry.space_group_name_H-M   'P 1'
#
loop_
_entity.id
_entity.type
_entity.pdbx_description
1 polymer ?
#
loop_
_entity_poly.entity_id
_entity_poly.type
_entity_poly.pdbx_seq_one_letter_code
_entity_poly.pdbx_strand_id
1 'polypeptide(L)'
;MLKKISMYIASIFFIVGCGSSGQNETNNSVSSSTHNPIPVYNQAYQENYAADHIDEILAQAREAYVLLDALEDDIGPYVSQVKAKGNQVSGYISAGTGENYRDDFATLEPYLTPTAWPDWPDEFFVSETTTGILPLMKKRIDKIALWGADWIEFDNMDWLDEDTRAEYNLTATIREAKAYINALCD
;
A
#
# COMPACT_ATOMS: atom_id res chain seq x y z
N MET A 1 13.44 -34.64 53.78
CA MET A 1 13.43 -33.15 53.79
C MET A 1 12.15 -32.68 53.10
N LEU A 2 11.14 -32.25 53.87
CA LEU A 2 9.94 -31.60 53.35
C LEU A 2 10.24 -30.11 53.13
N LYS A 3 10.06 -29.58 51.92
CA LYS A 3 10.05 -28.13 51.67
C LYS A 3 8.60 -27.65 51.56
N LYS A 4 8.30 -26.65 52.39
CA LYS A 4 6.99 -26.01 52.56
C LYS A 4 6.66 -25.09 51.38
N ILE A 5 5.36 -25.01 51.13
CA ILE A 5 4.61 -24.15 50.21
C ILE A 5 4.82 -22.67 50.55
N SER A 6 4.85 -21.80 49.54
CA SER A 6 4.38 -20.41 49.71
C SER A 6 3.64 -19.97 48.45
N MET A 7 2.32 -19.82 48.59
CA MET A 7 1.38 -19.37 47.58
C MET A 7 1.16 -17.87 47.81
N TYR A 8 1.61 -17.02 46.90
CA TYR A 8 1.39 -15.57 47.00
C TYR A 8 0.00 -15.22 46.47
N ILE A 9 -0.84 -14.68 47.35
CA ILE A 9 -2.15 -14.10 47.06
C ILE A 9 -1.92 -12.67 46.57
N ALA A 10 -2.32 -12.38 45.32
CA ALA A 10 -2.33 -11.01 44.80
C ALA A 10 -3.69 -10.36 45.11
N SER A 11 -3.69 -9.38 46.00
CA SER A 11 -4.87 -8.57 46.35
C SER A 11 -5.24 -7.61 45.22
N ILE A 12 -6.46 -7.72 44.72
CA ILE A 12 -7.08 -6.82 43.74
C ILE A 12 -7.66 -5.62 44.49
N PHE A 13 -7.18 -4.41 44.20
CA PHE A 13 -7.76 -3.16 44.68
C PHE A 13 -8.88 -2.72 43.73
N PHE A 14 -10.13 -2.75 44.20
CA PHE A 14 -11.26 -2.08 43.56
C PHE A 14 -11.31 -0.63 44.03
N ILE A 15 -11.13 0.33 43.12
CA ILE A 15 -11.42 1.74 43.38
C ILE A 15 -12.81 2.03 42.81
N VAL A 16 -13.79 2.17 43.70
CA VAL A 16 -15.14 2.67 43.38
C VAL A 16 -15.08 4.19 43.40
N GLY A 17 -15.14 4.82 42.23
CA GLY A 17 -15.34 6.26 42.10
C GLY A 17 -16.83 6.56 41.96
N CYS A 18 -17.43 7.16 42.99
CA CYS A 18 -18.77 7.72 42.94
C CYS A 18 -18.64 9.25 43.02
N GLY A 19 -19.03 9.95 41.95
CA GLY A 19 -18.98 11.41 41.87
C GLY A 19 -20.16 11.92 41.06
N SER A 20 -21.22 12.33 41.76
CA SER A 20 -22.37 13.04 41.20
C SER A 20 -22.16 14.55 41.35
N SER A 21 -22.17 15.28 40.24
CA SER A 21 -22.51 16.69 40.22
C SER A 21 -23.02 17.07 38.83
N GLY A 22 -24.28 17.46 38.77
CA GLY A 22 -24.99 17.81 37.55
C GLY A 22 -24.47 19.08 36.88
N GLN A 23 -24.45 19.03 35.56
CA GLN A 23 -24.57 20.17 34.66
C GLN A 23 -25.54 19.72 33.56
N ASN A 24 -26.62 20.48 33.37
CA ASN A 24 -27.48 20.37 32.20
C ASN A 24 -26.69 20.92 31.01
N GLU A 25 -25.98 20.05 30.30
CA GLU A 25 -25.47 20.38 28.97
C GLU A 25 -26.46 19.87 27.92
N THR A 26 -26.91 20.79 27.09
CA THR A 26 -27.70 20.51 25.89
C THR A 26 -26.96 19.49 25.03
N ASN A 27 -27.53 18.29 24.91
CA ASN A 27 -27.05 17.22 24.05
C ASN A 27 -27.11 17.65 22.57
N ASN A 28 -26.10 18.38 22.11
CA ASN A 28 -25.68 18.27 20.72
C ASN A 28 -25.07 16.88 20.60
N SER A 29 -25.83 15.96 20.02
CA SER A 29 -25.34 14.66 19.59
C SER A 29 -24.29 14.90 18.49
N VAL A 30 -23.05 15.13 18.92
CA VAL A 30 -21.90 14.90 18.06
C VAL A 30 -21.97 13.42 17.74
N SER A 31 -22.41 13.12 16.51
CA SER A 31 -22.30 11.80 15.93
C SER A 31 -20.82 11.42 15.96
N SER A 32 -20.42 10.73 17.01
CA SER A 32 -19.17 10.01 17.08
C SER A 32 -19.26 8.93 16.01
N SER A 33 -18.86 9.26 14.78
CA SER A 33 -18.67 8.28 13.71
C SER A 33 -17.60 7.30 14.16
N THR A 34 -18.03 6.20 14.79
CA THR A 34 -17.18 5.07 15.14
C THR A 34 -16.80 4.38 13.83
N HIS A 35 -15.72 4.83 13.20
CA HIS A 35 -15.14 4.13 12.06
C HIS A 35 -14.51 2.85 12.59
N ASN A 36 -15.19 1.72 12.35
CA ASN A 36 -14.61 0.41 12.62
C ASN A 36 -13.43 0.18 11.67
N PRO A 37 -12.35 -0.49 12.12
CA PRO A 37 -11.29 -0.92 11.23
C PRO A 37 -11.85 -1.86 10.15
N ILE A 38 -11.39 -1.70 8.91
CA ILE A 38 -11.73 -2.57 7.80
C ILE A 38 -10.62 -3.61 7.59
N PRO A 39 -10.94 -4.84 7.13
CA PRO A 39 -9.93 -5.80 6.72
C PRO A 39 -9.12 -5.27 5.53
N VAL A 40 -7.85 -5.68 5.45
CA VAL A 40 -6.93 -5.38 4.34
C VAL A 40 -6.43 -6.70 3.77
N TYR A 41 -6.46 -6.81 2.45
CA TYR A 41 -5.84 -7.90 1.70
C TYR A 41 -4.80 -7.31 0.74
N ASN A 42 -3.62 -7.90 0.68
CA ASN A 42 -2.52 -7.48 -0.20
C ASN A 42 -1.99 -8.66 -1.00
N GLN A 43 -2.30 -8.65 -2.30
CA GLN A 43 -1.81 -9.62 -3.28
C GLN A 43 -0.59 -9.10 -4.05
N ALA A 44 -0.31 -7.80 -4.02
CA ALA A 44 0.63 -7.14 -4.93
C ALA A 44 2.12 -7.33 -4.59
N TYR A 45 2.50 -7.16 -3.32
CA TYR A 45 3.91 -7.27 -2.89
C TYR A 45 4.00 -7.70 -1.43
N GLN A 46 5.20 -8.10 -0.97
CA GLN A 46 5.43 -8.65 0.37
C GLN A 46 6.71 -8.16 1.02
N GLU A 47 6.61 -7.58 2.21
CA GLU A 47 7.80 -7.23 3.02
C GLU A 47 8.12 -8.25 4.13
N ASN A 48 7.18 -9.09 4.58
CA ASN A 48 7.38 -9.94 5.77
C ASN A 48 6.67 -11.33 5.80
N TYR A 49 5.56 -11.54 5.10
CA TYR A 49 4.80 -12.81 5.04
C TYR A 49 4.54 -13.23 3.58
N ALA A 50 3.61 -14.16 3.35
CA ALA A 50 3.16 -14.53 2.01
C ALA A 50 2.04 -13.60 1.54
N ALA A 51 1.98 -13.35 0.23
CA ALA A 51 0.90 -12.58 -0.40
C ALA A 51 -0.43 -13.29 -0.26
N ASP A 52 -1.49 -12.50 -0.06
CA ASP A 52 -2.85 -13.02 -0.12
C ASP A 52 -3.13 -13.51 -1.53
N HIS A 53 -3.58 -14.75 -1.65
CA HIS A 53 -3.87 -15.31 -2.97
C HIS A 53 -5.25 -14.86 -3.46
N ILE A 54 -5.40 -14.70 -4.77
CA ILE A 54 -6.65 -14.21 -5.36
C ILE A 54 -7.85 -15.13 -5.05
N ASP A 55 -7.65 -16.44 -4.93
CA ASP A 55 -8.69 -17.39 -4.53
C ASP A 55 -9.15 -17.20 -3.09
N GLU A 56 -8.22 -16.89 -2.17
CA GLU A 56 -8.53 -16.53 -0.78
C GLU A 56 -9.29 -15.21 -0.68
N ILE A 57 -8.84 -14.18 -1.41
CA ILE A 57 -9.52 -12.88 -1.51
C ILE A 57 -10.94 -13.08 -2.04
N LEU A 58 -11.09 -13.82 -3.14
CA LEU A 58 -12.39 -14.15 -3.70
C LEU A 58 -13.25 -14.95 -2.73
N ALA A 59 -12.70 -15.81 -1.86
CA ALA A 59 -13.50 -16.50 -0.87
C ALA A 59 -13.94 -15.56 0.27
N GLN A 60 -13.02 -14.77 0.82
CA GLN A 60 -13.12 -14.21 2.17
C GLN A 60 -13.34 -12.71 2.24
N ALA A 61 -12.79 -11.91 1.31
CA ALA A 61 -12.86 -10.44 1.40
C ALA A 61 -14.30 -9.92 1.31
N ARG A 62 -14.76 -9.18 2.33
CA ARG A 62 -16.05 -8.50 2.41
C ARG A 62 -15.84 -7.14 3.07
N GLU A 63 -16.43 -6.07 2.51
CA GLU A 63 -16.32 -4.70 3.04
C GLU A 63 -14.86 -4.32 3.41
N ALA A 64 -13.90 -4.79 2.60
CA ALA A 64 -12.46 -4.68 2.84
C ALA A 64 -11.77 -3.72 1.85
N TYR A 65 -10.55 -3.32 2.17
CA TYR A 65 -9.60 -2.79 1.19
C TYR A 65 -8.78 -3.94 0.60
N VAL A 66 -8.68 -4.00 -0.73
CA VAL A 66 -7.97 -5.05 -1.45
C VAL A 66 -6.98 -4.42 -2.41
N LEU A 67 -5.70 -4.67 -2.20
CA LEU A 67 -4.62 -4.28 -3.10
C LEU A 67 -4.25 -5.46 -4.00
N LEU A 68 -4.29 -5.23 -5.31
CA LEU A 68 -4.02 -6.22 -6.35
C LEU A 68 -2.83 -5.78 -7.21
N ASP A 69 -2.04 -6.74 -7.68
CA ASP A 69 -0.99 -6.47 -8.65
C ASP A 69 -1.61 -6.08 -10.00
N ALA A 70 -1.35 -4.85 -10.46
CA ALA A 70 -1.93 -4.34 -11.69
C ALA A 70 -1.35 -4.92 -12.98
N LEU A 71 -0.17 -5.53 -12.88
CA LEU A 71 0.62 -5.94 -14.04
C LEU A 71 0.58 -7.44 -14.24
N GLU A 72 0.12 -8.21 -13.25
CA GLU A 72 -0.15 -9.63 -13.39
C GLU A 72 -1.38 -9.87 -14.30
N ASP A 73 -1.18 -10.63 -15.38
CA ASP A 73 -2.10 -10.68 -16.51
C ASP A 73 -3.43 -11.41 -16.23
N ASP A 74 -3.50 -12.22 -15.18
CA ASP A 74 -4.70 -12.99 -14.82
C ASP A 74 -5.57 -12.33 -13.74
N ILE A 75 -5.16 -11.19 -13.18
CA ILE A 75 -5.85 -10.55 -12.05
C ILE A 75 -7.06 -9.70 -12.48
N GLY A 76 -6.94 -8.93 -13.56
CA GLY A 76 -7.98 -8.00 -14.02
C GLY A 76 -9.41 -8.57 -14.11
N PRO A 77 -9.62 -9.79 -14.64
CA PRO A 77 -10.94 -10.44 -14.70
C PRO A 77 -11.63 -10.64 -13.34
N TYR A 78 -10.88 -10.68 -12.23
CA TYR A 78 -11.43 -10.90 -10.89
C TYR A 78 -11.90 -9.62 -10.19
N VAL A 79 -11.48 -8.44 -10.65
CA VAL A 79 -11.79 -7.14 -10.00
C VAL A 79 -13.29 -6.96 -9.79
N SER A 80 -14.11 -7.23 -10.80
CA SER A 80 -15.58 -7.10 -10.68
C SER A 80 -16.18 -8.04 -9.62
N GLN A 81 -15.62 -9.25 -9.45
CA GLN A 81 -16.07 -10.24 -8.47
C GLN A 81 -15.64 -9.85 -7.05
N VAL A 82 -14.44 -9.29 -6.89
CA VAL A 82 -13.96 -8.73 -5.62
C VAL A 82 -14.84 -7.54 -5.20
N LYS A 83 -15.16 -6.62 -6.12
CA LYS A 83 -16.00 -5.45 -5.83
C LYS A 83 -17.45 -5.79 -5.49
N ALA A 84 -18.01 -6.84 -6.09
CA ALA A 84 -19.40 -7.27 -5.85
C ALA A 84 -19.72 -7.61 -4.36
N LYS A 85 -18.68 -7.67 -3.52
CA LYS A 85 -18.72 -8.00 -2.10
C LYS A 85 -18.57 -6.77 -1.18
N GLY A 86 -18.70 -5.58 -1.74
CA GLY A 86 -18.54 -4.31 -1.00
C GLY A 86 -17.09 -3.93 -0.72
N ASN A 87 -16.14 -4.62 -1.35
CA ASN A 87 -14.72 -4.30 -1.21
C ASN A 87 -14.35 -3.06 -2.05
N GLN A 88 -13.40 -2.28 -1.55
CA GLN A 88 -12.68 -1.25 -2.30
C GLN A 88 -11.43 -1.90 -2.90
N VAL A 89 -11.22 -1.71 -4.21
CA VAL A 89 -10.10 -2.36 -4.93
C VAL A 89 -9.11 -1.31 -5.42
N SER A 90 -7.83 -1.52 -5.14
CA SER A 90 -6.71 -0.71 -5.61
C SER A 90 -5.76 -1.55 -6.47
N GLY A 91 -5.21 -0.95 -7.53
CA GLY A 91 -4.14 -1.54 -8.33
C GLY A 91 -2.78 -0.98 -7.94
N TYR A 92 -1.80 -1.85 -7.69
CA TYR A 92 -0.42 -1.50 -7.36
C TYR A 92 0.39 -1.08 -8.59
N ILE A 93 1.16 0.00 -8.47
CA ILE A 93 2.21 0.39 -9.42
C ILE A 93 3.42 0.89 -8.62
N SER A 94 4.60 0.29 -8.79
CA SER A 94 5.84 0.99 -8.41
C SER A 94 6.06 2.18 -9.36
N ALA A 95 6.01 3.39 -8.81
CA ALA A 95 6.18 4.63 -9.56
C ALA A 95 7.64 5.07 -9.63
N GLY A 96 8.44 4.65 -8.64
CA GLY A 96 9.86 5.01 -8.50
C GLY A 96 10.86 3.95 -8.95
N THR A 97 10.41 2.73 -9.25
CA THR A 97 11.27 1.65 -9.76
C THR A 97 10.64 0.95 -10.95
N GLY A 98 11.48 0.32 -11.79
CA GLY A 98 11.06 -0.68 -12.75
C GLY A 98 11.47 -2.06 -12.30
N GLU A 99 10.53 -3.00 -12.36
CA GLU A 99 10.68 -4.39 -11.93
C GLU A 99 10.99 -5.29 -13.13
N ASN A 100 12.14 -5.99 -13.12
CA ASN A 100 12.68 -6.71 -14.28
C ASN A 100 11.85 -7.91 -14.76
N TYR A 101 10.93 -8.38 -13.93
CA TYR A 101 10.06 -9.51 -14.20
C TYR A 101 8.73 -9.09 -14.85
N ARG A 102 8.49 -7.79 -15.01
CA ARG A 102 7.28 -7.26 -15.68
C ARG A 102 7.46 -7.32 -17.20
N ASP A 103 6.37 -7.64 -17.90
CA ASP A 103 6.37 -7.73 -19.37
C ASP A 103 6.74 -6.42 -20.08
N ASP A 104 6.50 -5.27 -19.44
CA ASP A 104 6.81 -3.94 -19.98
C ASP A 104 8.21 -3.43 -19.58
N PHE A 105 9.00 -4.22 -18.86
CA PHE A 105 10.32 -3.79 -18.35
C PHE A 105 11.24 -3.31 -19.48
N ALA A 106 11.33 -4.03 -20.59
CA ALA A 106 12.18 -3.65 -21.73
C ALA A 106 11.82 -2.28 -22.32
N THR A 107 10.59 -1.79 -22.12
CA THR A 107 10.18 -0.44 -22.54
C THR A 107 10.49 0.63 -21.50
N LEU A 108 10.57 0.26 -20.23
CA LEU A 108 10.94 1.12 -19.11
C LEU A 108 12.45 1.26 -18.95
N GLU A 109 13.20 0.19 -19.22
CA GLU A 109 14.66 0.07 -19.02
C GLU A 109 15.46 1.30 -19.48
N PRO A 110 15.18 1.94 -20.63
CA PRO A 110 15.90 3.15 -21.04
C PRO A 110 15.82 4.34 -20.08
N TYR A 111 14.83 4.36 -19.18
CA TYR A 111 14.59 5.43 -18.20
C TYR A 111 14.99 5.05 -16.77
N LEU A 112 15.56 3.85 -16.57
CA LEU A 112 15.96 3.32 -15.28
C LEU A 112 17.47 3.44 -15.09
N THR A 113 17.93 3.35 -13.84
CA THR A 113 19.34 3.10 -13.53
C THR A 113 19.75 1.69 -13.97
N PRO A 114 21.00 1.45 -14.38
CA PRO A 114 21.47 0.10 -14.69
C PRO A 114 21.78 -0.75 -13.44
N THR A 115 21.74 -0.15 -12.26
CA THR A 115 22.11 -0.80 -10.99
C THR A 115 20.87 -1.24 -10.25
N ALA A 116 20.73 -2.55 -10.00
CA ALA A 116 19.65 -3.09 -9.18
C ALA A 116 19.74 -2.58 -7.73
N TRP A 117 18.60 -2.36 -7.09
CA TRP A 117 18.51 -2.01 -5.67
C TRP A 117 18.86 -3.25 -4.82
N PRO A 118 19.87 -3.21 -3.93
CA PRO A 118 20.26 -4.40 -3.16
C PRO A 118 19.17 -5.05 -2.31
N ASP A 119 18.24 -4.26 -1.76
CA ASP A 119 17.15 -4.79 -0.93
C ASP A 119 16.05 -5.45 -1.79
N TRP A 120 15.90 -4.98 -3.04
CA TRP A 120 14.97 -5.49 -4.04
C TRP A 120 15.72 -5.75 -5.36
N PRO A 121 16.44 -6.89 -5.48
CA PRO A 121 17.38 -7.12 -6.59
C PRO A 121 16.77 -7.16 -7.99
N ASP A 122 15.44 -7.25 -8.06
CA ASP A 122 14.69 -7.21 -9.31
C ASP A 122 14.19 -5.81 -9.67
N GLU A 123 14.50 -4.79 -8.84
CA GLU A 123 14.07 -3.41 -9.02
C GLU A 123 15.22 -2.46 -9.37
N PHE A 124 14.89 -1.49 -10.23
CA PHE A 124 15.81 -0.49 -10.75
C PHE A 124 15.17 0.89 -10.64
N PHE A 125 15.81 1.82 -9.94
CA PHE A 125 15.29 3.19 -9.77
C PHE A 125 15.06 3.92 -11.10
N VAL A 126 13.97 4.68 -11.16
CA VAL A 126 13.70 5.63 -12.24
C VAL A 126 14.76 6.73 -12.23
N SER A 127 15.51 6.84 -13.32
CA SER A 127 16.59 7.82 -13.50
C SER A 127 16.17 9.01 -14.37
N GLU A 128 15.26 8.82 -15.34
CA GLU A 128 14.79 9.87 -16.24
C GLU A 128 13.26 10.03 -16.18
N THR A 129 12.77 11.22 -15.80
CA THR A 129 11.32 11.47 -15.64
C THR A 129 10.70 12.39 -16.69
N THR A 130 11.50 12.94 -17.61
CA THR A 130 11.06 13.97 -18.59
C THR A 130 11.01 13.49 -20.03
N THR A 131 11.52 12.29 -20.32
CA THR A 131 11.82 11.84 -21.70
C THR A 131 10.96 10.69 -22.21
N GLY A 132 10.19 10.00 -21.36
CA GLY A 132 9.26 8.98 -21.86
C GLY A 132 8.64 8.01 -20.86
N ILE A 133 9.07 8.00 -19.59
CA ILE A 133 8.48 7.10 -18.59
C ILE A 133 7.03 7.45 -18.22
N LEU A 134 6.66 8.73 -18.22
CA LEU A 134 5.31 9.17 -17.84
C LEU A 134 4.19 8.53 -18.70
N PRO A 135 4.25 8.55 -20.05
CA PRO A 135 3.29 7.82 -20.88
C PRO A 135 3.23 6.31 -20.62
N LEU A 136 4.34 5.67 -20.22
CA LEU A 136 4.36 4.24 -19.92
C LEU A 136 3.61 3.94 -18.61
N MET A 137 3.84 4.76 -17.59
CA MET A 137 3.11 4.65 -16.32
C MET A 137 1.62 5.00 -16.48
N LYS A 138 1.27 5.97 -17.33
CA LYS A 138 -0.12 6.25 -17.70
C LYS A 138 -0.81 5.06 -18.38
N LYS A 139 -0.09 4.24 -19.16
CA LYS A 139 -0.67 2.99 -19.69
C LYS A 139 -0.96 1.95 -18.61
N ARG A 140 -0.11 1.85 -17.58
CA ARG A 140 -0.38 1.00 -16.41
C ARG A 140 -1.64 1.49 -15.67
N ILE A 141 -1.77 2.80 -15.49
CA ILE A 141 -2.97 3.45 -14.93
C ILE A 141 -4.22 3.13 -15.77
N ASP A 142 -4.14 3.26 -17.10
CA ASP A 142 -5.24 2.95 -18.00
C ASP A 142 -5.68 1.47 -17.92
N LYS A 143 -4.72 0.54 -17.78
CA LYS A 143 -5.00 -0.90 -17.56
C LYS A 143 -5.83 -1.11 -16.30
N ILE A 144 -5.45 -0.48 -15.18
CA ILE A 144 -6.18 -0.55 -13.90
C ILE A 144 -7.57 0.07 -14.01
N ALA A 145 -7.67 1.23 -14.65
CA ALA A 145 -8.94 1.91 -14.85
C ALA A 145 -9.92 1.06 -15.69
N LEU A 146 -9.40 0.34 -16.70
CA LEU A 146 -10.20 -0.58 -17.53
C LEU A 146 -10.80 -1.74 -16.73
N TRP A 147 -10.12 -2.20 -15.67
CA TRP A 147 -10.66 -3.23 -14.77
C TRP A 147 -11.80 -2.73 -13.89
N GLY A 148 -11.93 -1.39 -13.75
CA GLY A 148 -12.89 -0.76 -12.86
C GLY A 148 -12.46 -0.75 -11.40
N ALA A 149 -11.16 -0.74 -11.11
CA ALA A 149 -10.65 -0.51 -9.76
C ALA A 149 -11.08 0.88 -9.24
N ASP A 150 -11.13 1.01 -7.92
CA ASP A 150 -11.50 2.27 -7.25
C ASP A 150 -10.31 3.21 -7.12
N TRP A 151 -9.11 2.65 -6.95
CA TRP A 151 -7.89 3.40 -6.62
C TRP A 151 -6.66 2.85 -7.35
N ILE A 152 -5.60 3.64 -7.27
CA ILE A 152 -4.25 3.26 -7.67
C ILE A 152 -3.36 3.51 -6.46
N GLU A 153 -2.53 2.52 -6.13
CA GLU A 153 -1.52 2.64 -5.10
C GLU A 153 -0.17 2.80 -5.80
N PHE A 154 0.41 4.00 -5.68
CA PHE A 154 1.76 4.25 -6.14
C PHE A 154 2.75 3.94 -5.03
N ASP A 155 3.66 3.02 -5.31
CA ASP A 155 4.75 2.66 -4.41
C ASP A 155 6.06 3.32 -4.86
N ASN A 156 7.05 3.30 -3.96
CA ASN A 156 8.37 3.88 -4.16
C ASN A 156 8.31 5.35 -4.57
N MET A 157 7.32 6.12 -4.11
CA MET A 157 7.15 7.55 -4.45
C MET A 157 8.25 8.45 -3.87
N ASP A 158 9.04 7.92 -2.95
CA ASP A 158 10.13 8.55 -2.21
C ASP A 158 11.52 8.12 -2.68
N TRP A 159 11.63 7.34 -3.76
CA TRP A 159 12.90 6.80 -4.29
C TRP A 159 14.01 7.83 -4.53
N LEU A 160 13.66 9.11 -4.74
CA LEU A 160 14.61 10.13 -5.14
C LEU A 160 14.79 11.22 -4.07
N ASP A 161 15.91 11.11 -3.37
CA ASP A 161 16.55 12.17 -2.60
C ASP A 161 17.97 12.45 -3.13
N GLU A 162 18.74 13.31 -2.47
CA GLU A 162 20.11 13.63 -2.92
C GLU A 162 21.09 12.45 -2.73
N ASP A 163 20.87 11.59 -1.75
CA ASP A 163 21.77 10.47 -1.43
C ASP A 163 21.58 9.36 -2.47
N THR A 164 20.34 8.91 -2.70
CA THR A 164 20.01 7.92 -3.75
C THR A 164 20.39 8.43 -5.13
N ARG A 165 20.15 9.73 -5.41
CA ARG A 165 20.54 10.35 -6.67
C ARG A 165 22.05 10.28 -6.90
N ALA A 166 22.86 10.54 -5.88
CA ALA A 166 24.31 10.45 -5.96
C ALA A 166 24.80 9.00 -6.08
N GLU A 167 24.24 8.08 -5.28
CA GLU A 167 24.62 6.67 -5.24
C GLU A 167 24.36 5.96 -6.58
N TYR A 168 23.18 6.18 -7.17
CA TYR A 168 22.75 5.52 -8.41
C TYR A 168 23.00 6.36 -9.67
N ASN A 169 23.64 7.52 -9.51
CA ASN A 169 23.89 8.48 -10.59
C ASN A 169 22.61 8.82 -11.39
N LEU A 170 21.51 9.08 -10.67
CA LEU A 170 20.21 9.38 -11.27
C LEU A 170 20.25 10.76 -11.93
N THR A 171 19.70 10.86 -13.14
CA THR A 171 19.77 12.12 -13.91
C THR A 171 18.69 13.11 -13.48
N ALA A 172 17.50 12.61 -13.14
CA ALA A 172 16.39 13.40 -12.65
C ALA A 172 16.76 14.18 -11.38
N THR A 173 16.22 15.38 -11.27
CA THR A 173 16.27 16.19 -10.05
C THR A 173 15.08 15.89 -9.15
N ILE A 174 15.19 16.20 -7.85
CA ILE A 174 14.06 16.10 -6.90
C ILE A 174 12.82 16.85 -7.39
N ARG A 175 13.02 18.00 -8.04
CA ARG A 175 11.92 18.78 -8.61
C ARG A 175 11.24 18.05 -9.77
N GLU A 176 12.00 17.40 -10.64
CA GLU A 176 11.45 16.64 -11.77
C GLU A 176 10.76 15.36 -11.30
N ALA A 177 11.29 14.67 -10.29
CA ALA A 177 10.62 13.52 -9.66
C ALA A 177 9.25 13.89 -9.09
N LYS A 178 9.19 15.00 -8.32
CA LYS A 178 7.91 15.53 -7.79
C LYS A 178 6.93 15.92 -8.90
N ALA A 179 7.43 16.55 -9.96
CA ALA A 179 6.59 16.93 -11.09
C ALA A 179 6.01 15.69 -11.81
N TYR A 180 6.83 14.64 -11.97
CA TYR A 180 6.39 13.38 -12.56
C TYR A 180 5.33 12.66 -11.71
N ILE A 181 5.54 12.56 -10.39
CA ILE A 181 4.53 11.98 -9.48
C ILE A 181 3.22 12.77 -9.54
N ASN A 182 3.28 14.10 -9.48
CA ASN A 182 2.07 14.93 -9.61
C ASN A 182 1.36 14.68 -10.95
N ALA A 183 2.11 14.56 -12.04
CA ALA A 183 1.55 14.28 -13.36
C ALA A 183 0.90 12.88 -13.46
N LEU A 184 1.27 11.92 -12.62
CA LEU A 184 0.56 10.63 -12.54
C LEU A 184 -0.84 10.78 -11.96
N CYS A 185 -1.05 11.76 -11.06
CA CYS A 185 -2.33 12.03 -10.40
C CYS A 185 -3.29 12.92 -11.22
N ASP A 186 -2.80 13.59 -12.27
CA ASP A 186 -3.59 14.43 -13.18
C ASP A 186 -4.38 13.63 -14.24
#